data_AF-A0AAD9K9F6-F1
#
_entry.id   AF-A0AAD9K9F6-F1
#
_cell.length_a   1.000
_cell.length_b   1.000
_cell.length_c   1.000
_cell.angle_alpha   90.00
_cell.angle_beta   90.00
_cell.angle_gamma   90.00
#
_symmetry.space_group_name_H-M   'P 1'
#
loop_
_entity.id
_entity.type
_entity.pdbx_description
1 polymer ?
#
loop_
_entity_poly.entity_id
_entity_poly.type
_entity_poly.pdbx_seq_one_letter_code
_entity_poly.pdbx_strand_id
1 'polypeptide(L)'
;MGSTLAQWEKKESSTPDEELAALQQVVYNTAKPYLGKPERKHQDWFDPNDQELQTLMSRRNQAHQRVLHTRSTRSTTAANNDACRQLQKRTRALKSDWWERKAVELQRAAEETT
;
A
#
# COMPACT_ATOMS: atom_id res chain seq x y z
N MET A 1 -5.21 -32.93 -24.76
CA MET A 1 -5.03 -31.49 -24.98
C MET A 1 -4.23 -30.94 -23.81
N GLY A 2 -2.91 -30.76 -23.79
CA GLY A 2 -1.85 -30.99 -24.77
C GLY A 2 -0.58 -31.44 -24.03
N SER A 3 0.27 -32.16 -24.75
CA SER A 3 1.55 -32.69 -24.30
C SER A 3 2.47 -31.59 -23.76
N THR A 4 2.98 -31.76 -22.54
CA THR A 4 4.11 -30.97 -22.00
C THR A 4 5.16 -31.88 -21.36
N LEU A 5 5.30 -33.11 -21.85
CA LEU A 5 6.40 -34.02 -21.50
C LEU A 5 7.28 -34.33 -22.71
N ALA A 6 7.52 -33.33 -23.56
CA ALA A 6 8.42 -33.47 -24.69
C ALA A 6 9.08 -32.13 -25.00
N GLN A 7 10.18 -31.84 -24.31
CA GLN A 7 11.32 -31.08 -24.83
C GLN A 7 12.43 -31.07 -23.77
N TRP A 8 13.12 -32.20 -23.65
CA TRP A 8 14.51 -32.23 -23.19
C TRP A 8 15.36 -32.52 -24.42
N GLU A 9 15.34 -31.59 -25.37
CA GLU A 9 16.32 -31.59 -26.44
C GLU A 9 17.63 -31.11 -25.81
N LYS A 10 18.65 -31.96 -25.89
CA LYS A 10 19.98 -31.73 -25.33
C LYS A 10 20.57 -30.48 -25.98
N LYS A 11 20.43 -29.32 -25.34
CA LYS A 11 21.05 -28.07 -25.77
C LYS A 11 22.53 -28.11 -25.38
N GLU A 12 23.38 -28.47 -26.34
CA GLU A 12 24.82 -28.51 -26.19
C GLU A 12 25.36 -27.06 -26.02
N SER A 13 26.00 -26.80 -24.88
CA SER A 13 26.54 -25.50 -24.39
C SER A 13 25.52 -24.43 -23.98
N SER A 14 24.80 -24.66 -22.88
CA SER A 14 24.25 -23.56 -22.08
C SER A 14 25.25 -23.16 -21.00
N THR A 15 25.41 -21.85 -20.80
CA THR A 15 26.20 -21.33 -19.69
C THR A 15 25.53 -21.70 -18.35
N PRO A 16 26.29 -21.81 -17.24
CA PRO A 16 25.72 -22.14 -15.93
C PRO A 16 24.54 -21.23 -15.53
N ASP A 17 24.59 -19.97 -15.96
CA ASP A 17 23.54 -18.97 -15.73
C ASP A 17 22.24 -19.29 -16.48
N GLU A 18 22.34 -19.80 -17.71
CA GLU A 18 21.18 -20.22 -18.51
C GLU A 18 20.49 -21.46 -17.91
N GLU A 19 21.28 -22.41 -17.42
CA GLU A 19 20.76 -23.60 -16.75
C GLU A 19 20.09 -23.26 -15.40
N LEU A 20 20.69 -22.34 -14.63
CA LEU A 20 20.11 -21.86 -13.38
C LEU A 20 18.80 -21.10 -13.61
N ALA A 21 18.74 -20.24 -14.63
CA ALA A 21 17.53 -19.53 -15.00
C ALA A 21 16.41 -20.49 -15.43
N ALA A 22 16.74 -21.54 -16.18
CA ALA A 22 15.78 -22.58 -16.56
C ALA A 22 15.25 -23.34 -15.35
N LEU A 23 16.12 -23.73 -14.41
CA LEU A 23 15.72 -24.38 -13.17
C LEU A 23 14.79 -23.50 -12.31
N GLN A 24 15.12 -22.21 -12.15
CA GLN A 24 14.29 -21.25 -11.41
C GLN A 24 12.90 -21.11 -12.05
N GLN A 25 12.82 -21.06 -13.38
CA GLN A 25 11.54 -21.00 -14.10
C GLN A 25 10.69 -22.25 -13.90
N VAL A 26 11.29 -23.44 -13.95
CA VAL A 26 10.59 -24.71 -13.71
C VAL A 26 10.06 -24.77 -12.28
N VAL A 27 10.88 -24.43 -11.29
CA VAL A 27 10.47 -24.39 -9.88
C VAL A 27 9.34 -23.38 -9.67
N TYR A 28 9.43 -22.19 -10.27
CA TYR A 28 8.39 -21.18 -10.15
C TYR A 28 7.06 -21.63 -10.79
N ASN A 29 7.10 -22.15 -12.02
CA ASN A 29 5.90 -22.57 -12.75
C ASN A 29 5.20 -23.77 -12.10
N THR A 30 5.97 -24.69 -11.53
CA THR A 30 5.43 -25.83 -10.78
C THR A 30 4.85 -25.40 -9.45
N ALA A 31 5.49 -24.49 -8.71
CA ALA A 31 5.01 -24.03 -7.41
C ALA A 31 3.81 -23.06 -7.50
N LYS A 32 3.73 -22.25 -8.56
CA LYS A 32 2.69 -21.23 -8.79
C LYS A 32 1.23 -21.72 -8.61
N PRO A 33 0.79 -22.88 -9.15
CA PRO A 33 -0.57 -23.38 -8.93
C PRO A 33 -0.83 -23.87 -7.50
N TYR A 34 0.20 -24.29 -6.75
CA TYR A 34 0.04 -24.84 -5.40
C TYR A 34 0.15 -23.78 -4.29
N LEU A 35 0.99 -22.76 -4.49
CA LEU A 35 1.25 -21.73 -3.48
C LEU A 35 0.13 -20.67 -3.38
N GLY A 36 -0.86 -20.70 -4.29
CA GLY A 36 -1.85 -19.64 -4.39
C GLY A 36 -1.24 -18.29 -4.77
N LYS A 37 -2.06 -17.26 -5.01
CA LYS A 37 -1.54 -15.90 -5.12
C LYS A 37 -1.26 -15.38 -3.70
N PRO A 38 -0.09 -14.78 -3.43
CA PRO A 38 0.12 -14.08 -2.18
C PRO A 38 -0.99 -13.05 -2.01
N GLU A 39 -1.69 -13.12 -0.88
CA GLU A 39 -2.79 -12.21 -0.58
C GLU A 39 -2.21 -10.79 -0.49
N ARG A 40 -2.61 -9.93 -1.43
CA ARG A 40 -2.18 -8.54 -1.44
C ARG A 40 -2.85 -7.81 -0.29
N LYS A 41 -2.18 -7.77 0.87
CA LYS A 41 -2.52 -6.79 1.90
C LYS A 41 -2.18 -5.42 1.32
N HIS A 42 -3.22 -4.67 0.98
CA HIS A 42 -3.07 -3.27 0.62
C HIS A 42 -2.50 -2.55 1.84
N GLN A 43 -1.21 -2.21 1.78
CA GLN A 43 -0.61 -1.30 2.75
C GLN A 43 -1.24 0.07 2.48
N ASP A 44 -2.10 0.52 3.40
CA ASP A 44 -2.68 1.86 3.35
C ASP A 44 -1.98 2.76 4.38
N TRP A 45 -1.95 4.06 4.09
CA TRP A 45 -1.41 5.09 4.98
C TRP A 45 -2.37 5.41 6.14
N PHE A 46 -3.63 4.95 6.05
CA PHE A 46 -4.66 5.21 7.05
C PHE A 46 -4.59 4.23 8.22
N ASP A 47 -4.28 4.75 9.42
CA ASP A 47 -4.36 3.99 10.67
C ASP A 47 -5.65 4.36 11.43
N PRO A 48 -6.60 3.43 11.59
CA PRO A 48 -7.82 3.68 12.36
C PRO A 48 -7.56 3.89 13.85
N ASN A 49 -6.40 3.49 14.38
CA ASN A 49 -6.03 3.63 15.79
C ASN A 49 -5.37 4.99 16.12
N ASP A 50 -5.14 5.86 15.14
CA ASP A 50 -4.59 7.20 15.39
C ASP A 50 -5.59 8.04 16.20
N GLN A 51 -5.31 8.18 17.50
CA GLN A 51 -6.15 8.91 18.45
C GLN A 51 -6.30 10.40 18.10
N GLU A 52 -5.26 11.02 17.54
CA GLU A 52 -5.30 12.42 17.13
C GLU A 52 -6.26 12.58 15.94
N LEU A 53 -6.16 11.68 14.97
CA LEU A 53 -7.04 11.66 13.80
C LEU A 53 -8.51 11.44 14.19
N GLN A 54 -8.79 10.48 15.09
CA GLN A 54 -10.14 10.23 15.60
C GLN A 54 -10.71 11.43 16.35
N THR A 55 -9.87 12.12 17.12
CA THR A 55 -10.25 13.34 17.85
C THR A 55 -10.60 14.47 16.89
N LEU A 56 -9.77 14.69 15.86
CA LEU A 56 -9.99 15.71 14.83
C LEU A 56 -11.25 15.41 14.00
N MET A 57 -11.49 14.15 13.64
CA MET A 57 -12.71 13.72 12.97
C MET A 57 -13.94 14.00 13.83
N SER A 58 -13.90 13.67 15.12
CA SER A 58 -14.98 13.95 16.06
C SER A 58 -15.26 15.45 16.19
N ARG A 59 -14.21 16.28 16.31
CA ARG A 59 -14.32 17.74 16.37
C ARG A 59 -14.93 18.32 15.10
N ARG A 60 -14.50 17.85 13.92
CA ARG A 60 -15.06 18.26 12.62
C ARG A 60 -16.53 17.88 12.54
N ASN A 61 -16.88 16.66 12.91
CA ASN A 61 -18.26 16.18 12.89
C ASN A 61 -19.15 17.04 13.79
N GLN A 62 -18.72 17.32 15.03
CA GLN A 62 -19.46 18.20 15.94
C GLN A 62 -19.62 19.63 15.39
N ALA A 63 -18.56 20.21 14.82
CA ALA A 63 -18.62 21.54 14.24
C ALA A 63 -19.58 21.60 13.04
N HIS A 64 -19.58 20.55 12.21
CA HIS A 64 -20.51 20.42 11.09
C HIS A 64 -21.96 20.28 11.57
N GLN A 65 -22.21 19.44 12.58
CA GLN A 65 -23.53 19.29 13.18
C GLN A 65 -24.06 20.62 13.73
N ARG A 66 -23.20 21.44 14.37
CA ARG A 66 -23.60 22.80 14.81
C ARG A 66 -24.02 23.69 13.64
N VAL A 67 -23.32 23.63 12.51
CA VAL A 67 -23.70 24.40 11.30
C VAL A 67 -25.04 23.94 10.73
N LEU A 68 -25.36 22.64 10.81
CA LEU A 68 -26.62 22.09 10.30
C LEU A 68 -27.81 22.35 11.24
N HIS A 69 -27.62 22.21 12.56
CA HIS A 69 -28.71 22.26 13.54
C HIS A 69 -28.98 23.66 14.10
N THR A 70 -28.04 24.60 13.97
CA THR A 70 -28.22 25.98 14.44
C THR A 70 -28.26 26.94 13.26
N ARG A 71 -28.73 28.18 13.50
CA ARG A 71 -28.63 29.23 12.48
C ARG A 71 -27.16 29.43 12.13
N SER A 72 -26.78 29.09 10.90
CA SER A 72 -25.41 29.26 10.42
C SER A 72 -24.97 30.71 10.59
N THR A 73 -23.97 30.91 11.45
CA THR A 73 -23.30 32.19 11.66
C THR A 73 -21.92 32.16 11.04
N ARG A 74 -21.31 33.34 10.87
CA ARG A 74 -19.91 33.45 10.44
C ARG A 74 -18.98 32.68 11.40
N SER A 75 -19.27 32.70 12.70
CA SER A 75 -18.50 32.01 13.73
C SER A 75 -18.58 30.48 13.62
N THR A 76 -19.80 29.92 13.50
CA THR A 76 -19.99 28.45 13.38
C THR A 76 -19.37 27.92 12.09
N THR A 77 -19.48 28.67 10.99
CA THR A 77 -18.85 28.32 9.71
C THR A 77 -17.34 28.40 9.80
N ALA A 78 -16.78 29.43 10.45
CA ALA A 78 -15.33 29.56 10.66
C ALA A 78 -14.77 28.40 11.52
N ALA A 79 -15.48 28.00 12.58
CA ALA A 79 -15.09 26.88 13.44
C ALA A 79 -15.12 25.54 12.68
N ASN A 80 -16.12 25.31 11.82
CA ASN A 80 -16.17 24.13 10.96
C ASN A 80 -15.01 24.11 9.94
N ASN A 81 -14.73 25.25 9.31
CA ASN A 81 -13.62 25.38 8.37
C ASN A 81 -12.25 25.16 9.05
N ASP A 82 -12.08 25.66 10.27
CA ASP A 82 -10.89 25.40 11.08
C ASP A 82 -10.73 23.92 11.43
N ALA A 83 -11.80 23.25 11.89
CA ALA A 83 -11.77 21.82 12.16
C ALA A 83 -11.45 20.97 10.90
N CYS A 84 -12.02 21.34 9.75
CA CYS A 84 -11.68 20.72 8.47
C CYS A 84 -10.20 20.91 8.11
N ARG A 85 -9.64 22.13 8.30
CA ARG A 85 -8.23 22.41 8.01
C ARG A 85 -7.30 21.59 8.89
N GLN A 86 -7.60 21.47 10.19
CA GLN A 86 -6.80 20.67 11.12
C GLN A 86 -6.82 19.18 10.76
N LEU A 87 -8.00 18.63 10.48
CA LEU A 87 -8.13 17.25 10.02
C LEU A 87 -7.31 17.00 8.76
N GLN A 88 -7.48 17.85 7.74
CA GLN A 88 -6.72 17.73 6.49
C GLN A 88 -5.20 17.83 6.70
N LYS A 89 -4.74 18.70 7.59
CA LYS A 89 -3.31 18.84 7.91
C LYS A 89 -2.76 17.53 8.48
N ARG A 90 -3.43 16.93 9.47
CA ARG A 90 -3.03 15.65 10.07
C ARG A 90 -3.04 14.52 9.04
N THR A 91 -4.11 14.42 8.25
CA THR A 91 -4.23 13.40 7.20
C THR A 91 -3.10 13.49 6.17
N ARG A 92 -2.72 14.70 5.75
CA ARG A 92 -1.59 14.90 4.83
C ARG A 92 -0.26 14.49 5.46
N ALA A 93 -0.03 14.82 6.73
CA ALA A 93 1.17 14.43 7.45
C ALA A 93 1.31 12.90 7.52
N LEU A 94 0.26 12.18 7.93
CA LEU A 94 0.26 10.71 7.98
C LEU A 94 0.59 10.08 6.62
N LYS A 95 0.00 10.62 5.55
CA LYS A 95 0.28 10.16 4.19
C LYS A 95 1.73 10.43 3.79
N SER A 96 2.28 11.59 4.12
CA SER A 96 3.68 11.93 3.85
C SER A 96 4.63 11.00 4.58
N ASP A 97 4.43 10.77 5.88
CA ASP A 97 5.24 9.85 6.69
C ASP A 97 5.21 8.43 6.12
N TRP A 98 4.04 7.99 5.65
CA TRP A 98 3.90 6.68 5.02
C TRP A 98 4.70 6.58 3.72
N TRP A 99 4.63 7.60 2.84
CA TRP A 99 5.42 7.62 1.61
C TRP A 99 6.92 7.65 1.87
N GLU A 100 7.37 8.39 2.88
CA GLU A 100 8.77 8.43 3.26
C GLU A 100 9.27 7.06 3.73
N ARG A 101 8.51 6.38 4.60
CA ARG A 101 8.82 5.01 5.02
C ARG A 101 8.83 4.04 3.84
N LYS A 102 7.87 4.17 2.93
CA LYS A 102 7.79 3.32 1.74
C LYS A 102 8.98 3.55 0.81
N ALA A 103 9.43 4.79 0.63
CA ALA A 103 10.61 5.11 -0.15
C ALA A 103 11.87 4.46 0.44
N VAL A 104 12.04 4.52 1.76
CA VAL A 104 13.17 3.86 2.46
C VAL A 104 13.11 2.34 2.29
N GLU A 105 11.93 1.72 2.41
CA GLU A 105 11.76 0.28 2.19
C GLU A 105 12.13 -0.13 0.76
N LEU A 106 11.67 0.62 -0.25
CA LEU A 106 12.00 0.36 -1.65
C LEU A 106 13.50 0.51 -1.92
N GLN A 107 14.13 1.52 -1.33
CA GLN A 107 15.58 1.73 -1.45
C GLN A 107 16.37 0.56 -0.85
N ARG A 108 16.01 0.10 0.34
CA ARG A 108 16.65 -1.06 0.98
C ARG A 108 16.49 -2.33 0.17
N ALA A 109 15.30 -2.57 -0.37
CA ALA A 109 15.05 -3.74 -1.23
C ALA A 109 15.91 -3.72 -2.49
N ALA A 110 16.23 -2.55 -3.04
CA ALA A 110 17.16 -2.44 -4.18
C ALA A 110 18.61 -2.73 -3.76
N GLU A 111 19.06 -2.18 -2.63
CA GLU A 111 20.41 -2.38 -2.09
C GLU A 111 20.69 -3.84 -1.71
N GLU A 112 19.70 -4.57 -1.20
CA GLU A 112 19.82 -6.00 -0.86
C GLU A 112 19.98 -6.92 -2.09
N THR A 113 19.62 -6.44 -3.29
CA THR A 113 19.71 -7.22 -4.54
C THR A 113 20.99 -6.96 -5.36
N THR A 114 21.89 -6.09 -4.86
CA THR A 114 23.14 -5.71 -5.53
C THR A 114 24.35 -6.25 -4.77
#